data_AF-E1Z454-F1
#
_entry.id   AF-E1Z454-F1
#
_cell.length_a   1.000
_cell.length_b   1.000
_cell.length_c   1.000
_cell.angle_alpha   90.00
_cell.angle_beta   90.00
_cell.angle_gamma   90.00
#
_symmetry.space_group_name_H-M   'P 1'
#
loop_
_entity.id
_entity.type
_entity.pdbx_description
1 polymer ?
#
loop_
_entity_poly.entity_id
_entity_poly.type
_entity_poly.pdbx_seq_one_letter_code
_entity_poly.pdbx_strand_id
1 'polypeptide(L)'
;MLSALEEPQEEPEASLYDQLGGGVAVKGVVDDFYRRVLSEPAMARFFDGVDMAKHRRKFLLFVTYALGGPDEYLQLAPEPWPQLYSAHERLILQYGLNETHFDAIKVLFATTLRDAGAPEHLIEQALAVVESTRRVLFPLDPAAQKAKEAKQAPAKCPHMRQLEEEAAAAAAAAGAAAGAAAAAGGCPHMRGSTGAAPSAAAAAAAGCPHMRQKLGL
;
A
#
# COMPACT_ATOMS: atom_id res chain seq x y z
N MET A 1 25.39 13.51 -50.23
CA MET A 1 25.83 12.74 -49.06
C MET A 1 25.32 13.47 -47.82
N LEU A 2 24.11 13.16 -47.37
CA LEU A 2 23.56 13.69 -46.12
C LEU A 2 23.82 12.63 -45.05
N SER A 3 24.71 12.97 -44.11
CA SER A 3 25.00 12.17 -42.92
C SER A 3 23.70 11.91 -42.16
N ALA A 4 23.42 10.64 -41.93
CA ALA A 4 22.53 10.23 -40.85
C ALA A 4 23.14 10.75 -39.54
N LEU A 5 22.35 11.50 -38.79
CA LEU A 5 22.61 11.74 -37.38
C LEU A 5 22.34 10.40 -36.71
N GLU A 6 23.40 9.66 -36.39
CA GLU A 6 23.29 8.53 -35.47
C GLU A 6 22.87 9.10 -34.12
N GLU A 7 21.58 8.94 -33.80
CA GLU A 7 21.08 9.19 -32.46
C GLU A 7 21.74 8.18 -31.52
N PRO A 8 22.29 8.64 -30.37
CA PRO A 8 22.96 7.75 -29.44
C PRO A 8 21.95 6.69 -28.99
N GLN A 9 22.22 5.44 -29.36
CA GLN A 9 21.46 4.30 -28.86
C GLN A 9 21.82 4.18 -27.37
N GLU A 10 20.89 4.54 -26.48
CA GLU A 10 20.98 4.17 -25.07
C GLU A 10 20.87 2.63 -25.00
N GLU A 11 22.02 1.96 -24.94
CA GLU A 11 22.09 0.54 -24.59
C GLU A 11 21.36 0.37 -23.25
N PRO A 12 20.37 -0.54 -23.15
CA PRO A 12 19.60 -0.69 -21.93
C PRO A 12 20.54 -1.04 -20.78
N GLU A 13 20.59 -0.19 -19.75
CA GLU A 13 21.33 -0.53 -18.53
C GLU A 13 20.82 -1.88 -18.02
N ALA A 14 21.76 -2.77 -17.71
CA ALA A 14 21.45 -4.09 -17.19
C ALA A 14 20.54 -3.97 -15.96
N SER A 15 19.48 -4.77 -15.89
CA SER A 15 18.56 -4.73 -14.76
C SER A 15 19.27 -5.07 -13.45
N LEU A 16 18.73 -4.66 -12.31
CA LEU A 16 19.28 -5.07 -11.00
C LEU A 16 19.34 -6.59 -10.86
N TYR A 17 18.37 -7.30 -11.45
CA TYR A 17 18.37 -8.75 -11.56
C TYR A 17 19.59 -9.29 -12.32
N ASP A 18 19.93 -8.71 -13.48
CA ASP A 18 21.10 -9.11 -14.27
C ASP A 18 22.40 -8.78 -13.53
N GLN A 19 22.49 -7.60 -12.92
CA GLN A 19 23.64 -7.18 -12.12
C GLN A 19 23.89 -8.08 -10.90
N LEU A 20 22.83 -8.68 -10.34
CA LEU A 20 22.90 -9.66 -9.25
C LEU A 20 23.21 -11.10 -9.73
N GLY A 21 23.49 -11.31 -11.01
CA GLY A 21 23.85 -12.61 -11.59
C GLY A 21 22.68 -13.42 -12.14
N GLY A 22 21.50 -12.80 -12.31
CA GLY A 22 20.34 -13.38 -12.96
C GLY A 22 19.74 -14.58 -12.22
N GLY A 23 18.99 -15.42 -12.95
CA GLY A 23 18.04 -16.36 -12.34
C GLY A 23 18.65 -17.44 -11.47
N VAL A 24 19.84 -17.93 -11.82
CA VAL A 24 20.54 -18.94 -11.02
C VAL A 24 20.99 -18.35 -9.68
N ALA A 25 21.58 -17.16 -9.71
CA ALA A 25 22.04 -16.46 -8.51
C ALA A 25 20.86 -16.06 -7.62
N VAL A 26 19.83 -15.43 -8.19
CA VAL A 26 18.62 -15.01 -7.46
C VAL A 26 17.90 -16.21 -6.85
N LYS A 27 17.79 -17.34 -7.56
CA LYS A 27 17.23 -18.57 -7.00
C LYS A 27 18.04 -19.06 -5.80
N GLY A 28 19.37 -19.09 -5.91
CA GLY A 28 20.26 -19.48 -4.80
C GLY A 28 20.07 -18.58 -3.58
N VAL A 29 20.01 -17.26 -3.78
CA VAL A 29 19.73 -16.29 -2.73
C VAL A 29 18.37 -16.54 -2.08
N VAL A 30 17.32 -16.80 -2.86
CA VAL A 30 15.98 -17.08 -2.31
C VAL A 30 15.96 -18.35 -1.47
N ASP A 31 16.60 -19.42 -1.94
CA ASP A 31 16.69 -20.68 -1.19
C ASP A 31 17.42 -20.47 0.16
N ASP A 32 18.52 -19.73 0.15
CA ASP A 32 19.33 -19.45 1.34
C ASP A 32 18.64 -18.49 2.31
N PHE A 33 17.95 -17.50 1.77
CA PHE A 33 17.15 -16.55 2.53
C PHE A 33 16.09 -17.28 3.35
N TYR A 34 15.32 -18.20 2.75
CA TYR A 34 14.32 -18.94 3.50
C TYR A 34 14.90 -19.93 4.50
N ARG A 35 16.09 -20.50 4.26
CA ARG A 35 16.78 -21.30 5.28
C ARG A 35 17.03 -20.46 6.54
N ARG A 36 17.43 -19.20 6.38
CA ARG A 36 17.67 -18.28 7.50
C ARG A 36 16.37 -17.82 8.16
N VAL A 37 15.37 -17.42 7.37
CA VAL A 37 14.04 -17.02 7.90
C VAL A 37 13.43 -18.12 8.75
N LEU A 38 13.49 -19.38 8.30
CA LEU A 38 12.94 -20.51 9.05
C LEU A 38 13.81 -20.92 10.24
N SER A 39 15.06 -20.48 10.32
CA SER A 39 15.94 -20.69 11.47
C SER A 39 15.76 -19.64 12.56
N GLU A 40 15.10 -18.51 12.25
CA GLU A 40 14.83 -17.43 13.19
C GLU A 40 13.50 -17.67 13.90
N PRO A 41 13.47 -17.98 15.22
CA PRO A 41 12.24 -18.34 15.93
C PRO A 41 11.15 -17.25 15.85
N ALA A 42 11.56 -15.98 15.83
CA ALA A 42 10.63 -14.85 15.72
C ALA A 42 9.89 -14.81 14.37
N MET A 43 10.48 -15.37 13.32
CA MET A 43 9.91 -15.43 11.96
C MET A 43 9.26 -16.78 11.66
N ALA A 44 9.87 -17.89 12.07
CA ALA A 44 9.47 -19.25 11.72
C ALA A 44 7.99 -19.52 12.02
N ARG A 45 7.47 -19.01 13.15
CA ARG A 45 6.07 -19.12 13.57
C ARG A 45 5.04 -18.63 12.54
N PHE A 46 5.39 -17.68 11.66
CA PHE A 46 4.46 -17.20 10.64
C PHE A 46 4.30 -18.17 9.47
N PHE A 47 5.19 -19.18 9.38
CA PHE A 47 5.22 -20.18 8.32
C PHE A 47 4.65 -21.53 8.76
N ASP A 48 4.08 -21.61 9.97
CA ASP A 48 3.45 -22.83 10.47
C ASP A 48 2.29 -23.27 9.55
N GLY A 49 2.37 -24.50 9.04
CA GLY A 49 1.40 -25.06 8.10
C GLY A 49 1.48 -24.50 6.67
N VAL A 50 2.52 -23.72 6.33
CA VAL A 50 2.73 -23.21 4.97
C VAL A 50 3.45 -24.24 4.11
N ASP A 51 2.96 -24.46 2.89
CA ASP A 51 3.67 -25.21 1.86
C ASP A 51 4.88 -24.38 1.37
N MET A 52 6.03 -24.63 1.98
CA MET A 52 7.25 -23.86 1.71
C MET A 52 7.79 -24.05 0.30
N ALA A 53 7.50 -25.16 -0.37
CA ALA A 53 7.91 -25.34 -1.76
C ALA A 53 7.13 -24.38 -2.67
N LYS A 54 5.80 -24.30 -2.49
CA LYS A 54 4.96 -23.33 -3.20
C LYS A 54 5.30 -21.89 -2.83
N HIS A 55 5.55 -21.63 -1.55
CA HIS A 55 5.89 -20.28 -1.07
C HIS A 55 7.21 -19.78 -1.66
N ARG A 56 8.28 -20.59 -1.60
CA ARG A 56 9.58 -20.24 -2.21
C ARG A 56 9.46 -19.97 -3.70
N ARG A 57 8.70 -20.78 -4.44
CA ARG A 57 8.45 -20.56 -5.87
C ARG A 57 7.76 -19.21 -6.11
N LYS A 58 6.69 -18.90 -5.38
CA LYS A 58 5.98 -17.62 -5.53
C LYS A 58 6.88 -16.43 -5.18
N PHE A 59 7.66 -16.54 -4.11
CA PHE A 59 8.59 -15.49 -3.71
C PHE A 59 9.70 -15.28 -4.73
N LEU A 60 10.26 -16.35 -5.31
CA LEU A 60 11.25 -16.24 -6.38
C LEU A 60 10.69 -15.44 -7.57
N LEU A 61 9.46 -15.73 -8.00
CA LEU A 61 8.81 -14.98 -9.08
C LEU A 61 8.64 -13.50 -8.72
N PHE A 62 8.23 -13.21 -7.49
CA PHE A 62 8.09 -11.83 -7.01
C PHE A 62 9.42 -11.09 -6.95
N VAL A 63 10.49 -11.75 -6.49
CA VAL A 63 11.83 -11.14 -6.43
C VAL A 63 12.37 -10.91 -7.84
N THR A 64 12.22 -11.86 -8.76
CA THR A 64 12.59 -11.68 -10.17
C THR A 64 11.86 -10.47 -10.77
N TYR A 65 10.54 -10.38 -10.56
CA TYR A 65 9.75 -9.22 -10.98
C TYR A 65 10.28 -7.90 -10.41
N ALA A 66 10.43 -7.85 -9.08
CA ALA A 66 10.77 -6.62 -8.37
C ALA A 66 12.16 -6.09 -8.72
N LEU A 67 13.09 -6.98 -9.13
CA LEU A 67 14.44 -6.62 -9.53
C LEU A 67 14.58 -6.34 -11.05
N GLY A 68 13.48 -6.37 -11.80
CA GLY A 68 13.47 -6.09 -13.25
C GLY A 68 13.92 -7.27 -14.12
N GLY A 69 13.77 -8.49 -13.62
CA GLY A 69 14.07 -9.70 -14.38
C GLY A 69 13.03 -10.00 -15.48
N PRO A 70 13.29 -11.01 -16.32
CA PRO A 70 12.52 -11.29 -17.53
C PRO A 70 11.05 -11.64 -17.26
N ASP A 71 10.17 -11.08 -18.11
CA ASP A 71 8.72 -11.28 -18.07
C ASP A 71 8.33 -12.75 -18.25
N GLU A 72 9.15 -13.57 -18.92
CA GLU A 72 8.90 -15.00 -19.11
C GLU A 72 8.78 -15.75 -17.78
N TYR A 73 9.47 -15.31 -16.72
CA TYR A 73 9.26 -15.88 -15.38
C TYR A 73 7.87 -15.53 -14.84
N LEU A 74 7.36 -14.34 -15.14
CA LEU A 74 6.02 -13.89 -14.73
C LEU A 74 4.92 -14.65 -15.48
N GLN A 75 5.16 -14.98 -16.76
CA GLN A 75 4.25 -15.80 -17.57
C GLN A 75 4.03 -17.21 -16.98
N LEU A 76 4.94 -17.70 -16.12
CA LEU A 76 4.79 -18.96 -15.39
C LEU A 76 3.87 -18.87 -14.16
N ALA A 77 3.36 -17.68 -13.84
CA ALA A 77 2.35 -17.42 -12.80
C ALA A 77 1.11 -16.75 -13.41
N PRO A 78 0.09 -17.53 -13.82
CA PRO A 78 -1.11 -17.02 -14.48
C PRO A 78 -2.12 -16.33 -13.54
N GLU A 79 -1.84 -16.24 -12.25
CA GLU A 79 -2.71 -15.60 -11.27
C GLU A 79 -2.42 -14.09 -11.20
N PRO A 80 -3.43 -13.22 -10.97
CA PRO A 80 -3.15 -11.83 -10.64
C PRO A 80 -2.21 -11.77 -9.43
N TRP A 81 -1.18 -10.94 -9.51
CA TRP A 81 -0.21 -10.76 -8.42
C TRP A 81 -0.97 -10.57 -7.10
N PRO A 82 -0.70 -11.37 -6.07
CA PRO A 82 -1.39 -11.20 -4.81
C PRO A 82 -1.06 -9.80 -4.31
N GLN A 83 -2.11 -9.03 -4.02
CA GLN A 83 -1.97 -7.74 -3.37
C GLN A 83 -1.17 -8.01 -2.08
N LEU A 84 0.05 -7.46 -2.02
CA LEU A 84 1.02 -7.80 -0.98
C LEU A 84 0.40 -7.67 0.43
N TYR A 85 -0.46 -6.67 0.62
CA TYR A 85 -1.26 -6.51 1.84
C TYR A 85 -2.19 -7.70 2.11
N SER A 86 -3.05 -8.12 1.17
CA SER A 86 -4.05 -9.17 1.43
C SER A 86 -3.43 -10.53 1.74
N ALA A 87 -2.25 -10.81 1.19
CA ALA A 87 -1.49 -12.02 1.52
C ALA A 87 -0.96 -12.02 2.97
N HIS A 88 -0.74 -10.85 3.57
CA HIS A 88 -0.18 -10.69 4.91
C HIS A 88 -1.19 -10.16 5.94
N GLU A 89 -2.37 -9.70 5.52
CA GLU A 89 -3.38 -9.04 6.35
C GLU A 89 -3.71 -9.87 7.60
N ARG A 90 -4.00 -11.17 7.42
CA ARG A 90 -4.31 -12.04 8.57
C ARG A 90 -3.14 -12.10 9.55
N LEU A 91 -1.91 -12.16 9.06
CA LEU A 91 -0.71 -12.21 9.92
C LEU A 91 -0.52 -10.90 10.68
N ILE A 92 -0.80 -9.78 10.04
CA ILE A 92 -0.71 -8.44 10.63
C ILE A 92 -1.77 -8.26 11.70
N LEU A 93 -3.04 -8.52 11.36
CA LEU A 93 -4.18 -8.24 12.23
C LEU A 93 -4.33 -9.25 13.37
N GLN A 94 -3.95 -10.52 13.17
CA GLN A 94 -4.26 -11.59 14.13
C GLN A 94 -3.03 -12.26 14.75
N TYR A 95 -1.87 -12.24 14.07
CA TYR A 95 -0.67 -12.95 14.54
C TYR A 95 0.47 -11.99 14.91
N GLY A 96 0.25 -10.68 14.83
CA GLY A 96 1.19 -9.66 15.29
C GLY A 96 2.39 -9.42 14.37
N LEU A 97 2.28 -9.74 13.08
CA LEU A 97 3.27 -9.31 12.09
C LEU A 97 3.30 -7.77 12.06
N ASN A 98 4.49 -7.19 12.21
CA ASN A 98 4.68 -5.74 12.38
C ASN A 98 5.99 -5.26 11.75
N GLU A 99 6.26 -3.96 11.82
CA GLU A 99 7.44 -3.32 11.21
C GLU A 99 8.78 -3.88 11.71
N THR A 100 8.87 -4.31 12.97
CA THR A 100 10.11 -4.94 13.48
C THR A 100 10.39 -6.27 12.78
N HIS A 101 9.37 -7.02 12.41
CA HIS A 101 9.55 -8.24 11.62
C HIS A 101 10.00 -7.93 10.19
N PHE A 102 9.49 -6.85 9.61
CA PHE A 102 9.91 -6.38 8.30
C PHE A 102 11.40 -5.94 8.30
N ASP A 103 11.84 -5.23 9.34
CA ASP A 103 13.24 -4.88 9.51
C ASP A 103 14.13 -6.12 9.67
N ALA A 104 13.69 -7.11 10.44
CA ALA A 104 14.40 -8.39 10.57
C ALA A 104 14.53 -9.11 9.22
N ILE A 105 13.45 -9.14 8.42
CA ILE A 105 13.48 -9.70 7.07
C ILE A 105 14.50 -8.98 6.17
N LYS A 106 14.56 -7.65 6.23
CA LYS A 106 15.57 -6.88 5.47
C LYS A 106 16.99 -7.24 5.88
N VAL A 107 17.26 -7.37 7.18
CA VAL A 107 18.58 -7.78 7.68
C VAL A 107 18.96 -9.17 7.20
N LEU A 108 18.04 -10.14 7.26
CA LEU A 108 18.27 -11.50 6.76
C LEU A 108 18.53 -11.50 5.25
N PHE A 109 17.77 -10.71 4.48
CA PHE A 109 17.95 -10.60 3.04
C PHE A 109 19.29 -9.97 2.66
N ALA A 110 19.66 -8.85 3.30
CA ALA A 110 20.96 -8.20 3.13
C ALA A 110 22.12 -9.14 3.44
N THR A 111 22.01 -9.89 4.54
CA THR A 111 23.02 -10.89 4.94
C THR A 111 23.13 -11.99 3.89
N THR A 112 22.01 -12.46 3.36
CA THR A 112 22.00 -13.51 2.33
C THR A 112 22.65 -13.06 1.03
N LEU A 113 22.35 -11.83 0.58
CA LEU A 113 22.98 -11.26 -0.61
C LEU A 113 24.48 -11.07 -0.42
N ARG A 114 24.91 -10.59 0.75
CA ARG A 114 26.33 -10.41 1.07
C ARG A 114 27.09 -11.73 1.10
N ASP A 115 26.52 -12.75 1.71
CA ASP A 115 27.11 -14.10 1.75
C ASP A 115 27.14 -14.76 0.37
N ALA A 116 26.24 -14.37 -0.54
CA ALA A 116 26.27 -14.75 -1.96
C ALA A 116 27.29 -13.95 -2.79
N GLY A 117 28.00 -12.99 -2.19
CA GLY A 117 29.03 -12.19 -2.84
C GLY A 117 28.51 -10.96 -3.60
N ALA A 118 27.26 -10.53 -3.36
CA ALA A 118 26.73 -9.33 -3.99
C ALA A 118 27.49 -8.07 -3.51
N PRO A 119 27.88 -7.16 -4.43
CA PRO A 119 28.44 -5.86 -4.06
C PRO A 119 27.48 -5.03 -3.21
N GLU A 120 28.01 -4.30 -2.22
CA GLU A 120 27.18 -3.55 -1.26
C GLU A 120 26.22 -2.55 -1.92
N HIS A 121 26.65 -1.87 -3.00
CA HIS A 121 25.79 -0.95 -3.74
C HIS A 121 24.57 -1.63 -4.39
N LEU A 122 24.67 -2.91 -4.78
CA LEU A 122 23.52 -3.68 -5.29
C LEU A 122 22.62 -4.17 -4.15
N ILE A 123 23.21 -4.49 -2.99
CA ILE A 123 22.45 -4.81 -1.78
C ILE A 123 21.60 -3.62 -1.37
N GLU A 124 22.17 -2.42 -1.34
CA GLU A 124 21.46 -1.17 -1.02
C GLU A 124 20.28 -0.93 -1.98
N GLN A 125 20.49 -1.11 -3.28
CA GLN A 125 19.43 -0.99 -4.29
C GLN A 125 18.31 -2.03 -4.08
N ALA A 126 18.67 -3.30 -3.86
CA ALA A 126 17.69 -4.35 -3.59
C ALA A 126 16.89 -4.08 -2.31
N LEU A 127 17.55 -3.58 -1.25
CA LEU A 127 16.88 -3.18 0.00
C LEU A 127 15.99 -1.96 -0.17
N ALA A 128 16.33 -1.03 -1.07
CA ALA A 128 15.47 0.11 -1.41
C ALA A 128 14.18 -0.36 -2.11
N VAL A 129 14.29 -1.34 -3.02
CA VAL A 129 13.11 -2.00 -3.63
C VAL A 129 12.25 -2.66 -2.55
N VAL A 130 12.84 -3.44 -1.65
CA VAL A 130 12.09 -4.05 -0.53
C VAL A 130 11.43 -2.98 0.34
N GLU A 131 12.15 -1.94 0.72
CA GLU A 131 11.65 -0.85 1.56
C GLU A 131 10.44 -0.13 0.95
N SER A 132 10.41 0.03 -0.38
CA SER A 132 9.26 0.63 -1.08
C SER A 132 7.93 -0.08 -0.81
N THR A 133 7.99 -1.38 -0.46
CA THR A 133 6.81 -2.20 -0.17
C THR A 133 6.26 -2.00 1.25
N ARG A 134 7.01 -1.35 2.15
CA ARG A 134 6.62 -1.20 3.56
C ARG A 134 5.24 -0.57 3.72
N ARG A 135 4.97 0.51 2.98
CA ARG A 135 3.68 1.24 3.05
C ARG A 135 2.49 0.41 2.58
N VAL A 136 2.73 -0.58 1.73
CA VAL A 136 1.69 -1.50 1.27
C VAL A 136 1.33 -2.48 2.38
N LEU A 137 2.33 -3.00 3.11
CA LEU A 137 2.13 -3.93 4.22
C LEU A 137 1.61 -3.25 5.49
N PHE A 138 2.14 -2.07 5.81
CA PHE A 138 1.76 -1.28 6.98
C PHE A 138 1.29 0.10 6.54
N PRO A 139 0.04 0.21 6.04
CA PRO A 139 -0.57 1.50 5.82
C PRO A 139 -0.56 2.28 7.12
N LEU A 140 -0.18 3.57 7.04
CA LEU A 140 -0.26 4.47 8.18
C LEU A 140 -1.71 4.47 8.67
N ASP A 141 -1.93 4.22 9.97
CA ASP A 141 -3.25 4.43 10.57
C ASP A 141 -3.71 5.85 10.20
N PRO A 142 -4.84 6.01 9.49
CA PRO A 142 -5.33 7.33 9.09
C PRO A 142 -5.50 8.28 10.28
N ALA A 143 -5.78 7.75 11.48
CA ALA A 143 -5.85 8.53 12.71
C ALA A 143 -4.46 8.96 13.22
N ALA A 144 -3.48 8.06 13.22
CA ALA A 144 -2.10 8.38 13.56
C ALA A 144 -1.44 9.36 12.56
N GLN A 145 -1.81 9.26 11.28
CA GLN A 145 -1.33 10.15 10.21
C GLN A 145 -1.88 11.58 10.39
N LYS A 146 -3.19 11.73 10.60
CA LYS A 146 -3.82 13.02 10.93
C LYS A 146 -3.20 13.65 12.17
N ALA A 147 -2.87 12.85 13.19
CA ALA A 147 -2.24 13.33 14.42
C ALA A 147 -0.78 13.78 14.22
N LYS A 148 -0.01 13.16 13.32
CA LYS A 148 1.35 13.60 12.97
C LYS A 148 1.35 14.85 12.09
N GLU A 149 0.47 14.92 11.08
CA GLU A 149 0.33 16.08 10.20
C GLU A 149 -0.15 17.32 10.96
N ALA A 150 -1.09 17.16 11.91
CA ALA A 150 -1.52 18.23 12.80
C ALA A 150 -0.40 18.75 13.72
N LYS A 151 0.59 17.91 14.06
CA LYS A 151 1.76 18.29 14.87
C LYS A 151 2.92 18.89 14.06
N GLN A 152 2.94 18.66 12.76
CA GLN A 152 4.01 19.11 11.85
C GLN A 152 3.56 20.26 10.93
N ALA A 153 2.29 20.64 10.99
CA ALA A 153 1.78 21.81 10.27
C ALA A 153 2.58 23.06 10.69
N PRO A 154 3.12 23.85 9.74
CA PRO A 154 3.85 25.06 10.08
C PRO A 154 2.92 26.01 10.84
N ALA A 155 3.46 26.66 11.89
CA ALA A 155 2.69 27.57 12.71
C ALA A 155 2.06 28.66 11.83
N LYS A 156 0.74 28.64 11.66
CA LYS A 156 0.01 29.58 10.81
C LYS A 156 0.37 31.02 11.18
N CYS A 157 0.64 31.86 10.18
CA CYS A 157 0.93 33.28 10.41
C CYS A 157 -0.21 33.95 11.19
N PRO A 158 0.06 34.97 12.03
CA PRO A 158 -0.92 35.57 12.95
C PRO A 158 -2.23 35.97 12.27
N HIS A 159 -2.15 36.46 11.03
CA HIS A 159 -3.29 36.86 10.24
C HIS A 159 -4.24 35.70 9.88
N MET A 160 -3.71 34.52 9.59
CA MET A 160 -4.52 33.32 9.31
C MET A 160 -5.14 32.73 10.58
N ARG A 161 -4.55 32.95 11.77
CA ARG A 161 -5.16 32.57 13.05
C ARG A 161 -6.33 33.49 13.41
N GLN A 162 -6.22 34.79 13.14
CA GLN A 162 -7.29 35.74 13.39
C GLN A 162 -8.54 35.44 12.55
N LEU A 163 -8.36 35.07 11.27
CA LEU A 163 -9.49 34.70 10.40
C LEU A 163 -10.20 33.43 10.88
N GLU A 164 -9.47 32.47 11.46
CA GLU A 164 -10.04 31.25 12.01
C GLU A 164 -10.73 31.48 13.37
N GLU A 165 -10.18 32.35 14.23
CA GLU A 165 -10.82 32.75 15.49
C GLU A 165 -12.09 33.58 15.25
N GLU A 166 -12.10 34.46 14.25
CA GLU A 166 -13.30 35.22 13.84
C GLU A 166 -14.38 34.31 13.23
N ALA A 167 -13.99 33.31 12.43
CA ALA A 167 -14.90 32.30 11.90
C ALA A 167 -15.48 31.39 13.00
N ALA A 168 -14.67 31.02 13.99
CA ALA A 168 -15.12 30.25 15.16
C ALA A 168 -16.05 31.06 16.08
N ALA A 169 -15.77 32.35 16.28
CA ALA A 169 -16.64 33.25 17.02
C ALA A 169 -18.00 33.46 16.32
N ALA A 170 -18.02 33.54 14.99
CA ALA A 170 -19.25 33.63 14.21
C ALA A 170 -20.12 32.36 14.33
N ALA A 171 -19.49 31.18 14.37
CA ALA A 171 -20.20 29.91 14.56
C ALA A 171 -20.80 29.78 15.98
N ALA A 172 -20.12 30.27 17.01
CA ALA A 172 -20.64 30.28 18.38
C ALA A 172 -21.83 31.24 18.55
N ALA A 173 -21.83 32.39 17.87
CA ALA A 173 -22.95 33.33 17.87
C ALA A 173 -24.21 32.75 17.19
N ALA A 174 -24.04 31.93 16.14
CA ALA A 174 -25.15 31.26 15.46
C ALA A 174 -25.84 30.19 16.33
N GLY A 175 -25.11 29.56 17.26
CA GLY A 175 -25.66 28.56 18.19
C GLY A 175 -26.57 29.14 19.29
N ALA A 176 -26.37 30.41 19.68
CA ALA A 176 -27.14 31.04 20.75
C ALA A 176 -28.57 31.45 20.33
N ALA A 177 -28.84 31.57 19.02
CA ALA A 177 -30.16 31.98 18.52
C ALA A 177 -31.21 30.85 18.46
N ALA A 178 -30.81 29.58 18.60
CA ALA A 178 -31.72 28.43 18.50
C ALA A 178 -32.38 28.01 19.84
N GLY A 179 -32.03 28.66 20.97
CA GLY A 179 -32.46 28.25 22.32
C GLY A 179 -33.76 28.87 22.85
N ALA A 180 -34.47 29.71 22.10
CA ALA A 180 -35.63 30.48 22.60
C ALA A 180 -36.91 30.27 21.78
N ALA A 181 -37.38 29.03 21.62
CA ALA A 181 -38.75 28.74 21.15
C ALA A 181 -39.19 27.30 21.45
N ALA A 182 -39.46 26.96 22.72
CA ALA A 182 -40.19 25.74 23.07
C ALA A 182 -40.84 25.83 24.46
N ALA A 183 -42.07 26.35 24.54
CA ALA A 183 -43.01 26.03 25.63
C ALA A 183 -44.47 26.37 25.23
N ALA A 184 -45.38 25.43 25.53
CA ALA A 184 -46.85 25.38 25.34
C ALA A 184 -47.34 24.99 23.93
N GLY A 185 -48.22 24.00 23.70
CA GLY A 185 -48.94 23.03 24.55
C GLY A 185 -50.13 22.42 23.75
N GLY A 186 -50.48 21.16 24.00
CA GLY A 186 -51.85 20.61 23.77
C GLY A 186 -52.12 19.67 22.58
N CYS A 187 -52.40 18.39 22.87
CA CYS A 187 -53.21 17.44 22.06
C CYS A 187 -54.74 17.68 22.30
N PRO A 188 -55.74 17.07 21.61
CA PRO A 188 -55.72 15.79 20.85
C PRO A 188 -56.67 15.60 19.60
N HIS A 189 -56.56 14.41 18.98
CA HIS A 189 -57.62 13.54 18.37
C HIS A 189 -58.18 13.73 16.92
N MET A 190 -57.92 12.76 16.01
CA MET A 190 -58.86 11.73 15.44
C MET A 190 -58.45 11.18 14.04
N ARG A 191 -58.35 9.84 13.97
CA ARG A 191 -58.62 8.83 12.90
C ARG A 191 -58.51 9.17 11.39
N GLY A 192 -57.83 8.27 10.65
CA GLY A 192 -58.44 7.53 9.54
C GLY A 192 -57.68 7.39 8.19
N SER A 193 -57.55 6.12 7.76
CA SER A 193 -57.59 5.62 6.36
C SER A 193 -56.30 5.49 5.50
N THR A 194 -55.84 4.23 5.39
CA THR A 194 -55.50 3.42 4.19
C THR A 194 -54.95 4.06 2.90
N GLY A 195 -53.85 3.49 2.37
CA GLY A 195 -53.46 3.60 0.95
C GLY A 195 -52.14 2.89 0.63
N ALA A 196 -52.12 2.08 -0.42
CA ALA A 196 -51.08 1.13 -0.82
C ALA A 196 -49.85 1.73 -1.54
N ALA A 197 -48.80 0.91 -1.67
CA ALA A 197 -47.46 1.10 -2.29
C ALA A 197 -47.48 1.24 -3.85
N PRO A 198 -46.40 1.08 -4.65
CA PRO A 198 -44.92 1.16 -4.47
C PRO A 198 -44.16 1.93 -5.61
N SER A 199 -42.82 1.99 -5.48
CA SER A 199 -41.74 1.94 -6.53
C SER A 199 -41.79 2.81 -7.80
N ALA A 200 -40.70 3.56 -8.05
CA ALA A 200 -40.01 3.58 -9.35
C ALA A 200 -38.59 4.16 -9.22
N ALA A 201 -37.63 3.46 -9.83
CA ALA A 201 -36.28 3.91 -10.11
C ALA A 201 -36.26 4.91 -11.27
N ALA A 202 -35.27 5.82 -11.28
CA ALA A 202 -34.32 6.04 -12.38
C ALA A 202 -33.69 7.45 -12.36
N ALA A 203 -32.48 7.53 -12.93
CA ALA A 203 -31.68 8.71 -13.27
C ALA A 203 -30.95 9.40 -12.10
N ALA A 204 -29.69 9.82 -12.20
CA ALA A 204 -28.87 10.07 -13.37
C ALA A 204 -27.37 9.90 -13.04
N ALA A 205 -26.65 9.27 -13.96
CA ALA A 205 -25.20 9.36 -14.06
C ALA A 205 -24.80 10.72 -14.64
N ALA A 206 -23.78 11.34 -14.06
CA ALA A 206 -22.92 12.31 -14.73
C ALA A 206 -21.48 12.06 -14.26
N GLY A 207 -20.69 11.46 -15.14
CA GLY A 207 -19.27 11.19 -14.91
C GLY A 207 -18.39 12.40 -15.19
N CYS A 208 -17.14 12.30 -14.77
CA CYS A 208 -16.01 13.05 -15.32
C CYS A 208 -14.88 12.06 -15.71
N PRO A 209 -14.06 12.39 -16.72
CA PRO A 209 -13.58 11.43 -17.69
C PRO A 209 -12.07 11.22 -17.57
N HIS A 210 -11.65 10.09 -17.00
CA HIS A 210 -10.29 9.56 -17.25
C HIS A 210 -10.17 8.03 -17.10
N MET A 211 -11.27 7.32 -16.84
CA MET A 211 -11.26 5.92 -16.39
C MET A 211 -12.01 4.98 -17.34
N ARG A 212 -11.71 5.04 -18.64
CA ARG A 212 -12.25 4.11 -19.64
C ARG A 212 -11.31 3.98 -20.85
N GLN A 213 -10.17 3.32 -20.67
CA GLN A 213 -9.56 2.50 -21.71
C GLN A 213 -8.53 1.54 -21.11
N LYS A 214 -8.67 0.26 -21.46
CA LYS A 214 -7.84 -0.92 -21.13
C LYS A 214 -8.04 -1.61 -19.78
N LEU A 215 -9.27 -2.05 -19.52
CA LEU A 215 -9.52 -3.38 -18.96
C LEU A 215 -10.57 -4.04 -19.86
N GLY A 216 -10.09 -4.88 -20.77
CA GLY A 216 -10.92 -5.80 -21.54
C GLY A 216 -11.33 -6.98 -20.66
N LEU A 217 -12.12 -6.64 -19.61
CA LEU A 217 -12.54 -7.44 -18.46
C LEU A 217 -11.41 -7.77 -17.46
#